data_AF-A0A800G7T6-F1
#
_entry.id   AF-A0A800G7T6-F1
#
_cell.length_a   1.000
_cell.length_b   1.000
_cell.length_c   1.000
_cell.angle_alpha   90.00
_cell.angle_beta   90.00
_cell.angle_gamma   90.00
#
_symmetry.space_group_name_H-M   'P 1'
#
loop_
_entity.id
_entity.type
_entity.pdbx_description
1 polymer ?
#
loop_
_entity_poly.entity_id
_entity_poly.type
_entity_poly.pdbx_seq_one_letter_code
_entity_poly.pdbx_strand_id
1 'polypeptide(L)'
;MDVAPFPNVSVLMASLPWVLEGHTSDRRVAQRNLALIAQNDGAFLEGLLELPWVRDDISSDEAVAIQEIVELRSDTTQSLLENAWFLDDLTCHLFY
;
A
#
# COMPACT_ATOMS: atom_id res chain seq x y z
N MET A 1 0.94 -21.99 -19.94
CA MET A 1 0.95 -21.48 -18.56
C MET A 1 1.28 -20.01 -18.69
N ASP A 2 0.24 -19.17 -18.82
CA ASP A 2 0.44 -17.73 -18.84
C ASP A 2 0.89 -17.31 -17.45
N VAL A 3 2.11 -16.79 -17.36
CA VAL A 3 2.54 -16.05 -16.18
C VAL A 3 1.67 -14.79 -16.17
N ALA A 4 0.75 -14.71 -15.21
CA ALA A 4 -0.14 -13.57 -15.03
C ALA A 4 0.65 -12.24 -15.02
N PRO A 5 0.03 -11.10 -15.39
CA PRO A 5 0.70 -9.81 -15.64
C PRO A 5 1.22 -9.11 -14.37
N PHE A 6 1.79 -9.84 -13.42
CA PHE A 6 2.41 -9.33 -12.21
C PHE A 6 3.86 -8.78 -12.31
N PRO A 7 4.57 -8.72 -13.46
CA PRO A 7 5.94 -8.21 -13.44
C PRO A 7 6.01 -6.70 -13.18
N ASN A 8 4.96 -5.90 -13.38
CA ASN A 8 5.03 -4.45 -13.13
C ASN A 8 4.94 -4.12 -11.64
N VAL A 9 3.88 -4.57 -10.98
CA VAL A 9 3.58 -4.20 -9.58
C VAL A 9 4.62 -4.71 -8.59
N SER A 10 5.13 -5.93 -8.83
CA SER A 10 6.18 -6.51 -7.98
C SER A 10 7.50 -5.74 -8.10
N VAL A 11 7.81 -5.22 -9.29
CA VAL A 11 9.00 -4.37 -9.53
C VAL A 11 8.81 -3.00 -8.89
N LEU A 12 7.63 -2.40 -9.02
CA LEU A 12 7.30 -1.13 -8.36
C LEU A 12 7.46 -1.24 -6.84
N MET A 13 6.84 -2.25 -6.21
CA MET A 13 6.97 -2.49 -4.77
C MET A 13 8.42 -2.73 -4.34
N ALA A 14 9.18 -3.53 -5.10
CA ALA A 14 10.59 -3.79 -4.80
C ALA A 14 11.50 -2.56 -4.98
N SER A 15 11.03 -1.53 -5.71
CA SER A 15 11.76 -0.29 -5.95
C SER A 15 11.49 0.81 -4.91
N LEU A 16 10.55 0.59 -3.98
CA LEU A 16 10.23 1.57 -2.95
C LEU A 16 11.45 1.81 -2.02
N PRO A 17 11.78 3.06 -1.68
CA PRO A 17 12.94 3.39 -0.86
C PRO A 17 12.98 2.60 0.46
N TRP A 18 11.86 2.58 1.19
CA TRP A 18 11.73 1.89 2.46
C TRP A 18 11.79 0.35 2.36
N VAL A 19 11.64 -0.22 1.16
CA VAL A 19 11.90 -1.65 0.90
C VAL A 19 13.40 -1.90 0.73
N LEU A 20 14.11 -1.02 0.03
CA LEU A 20 15.55 -1.13 -0.25
C LEU A 20 16.42 -0.81 0.97
N GLU A 21 16.00 0.14 1.80
CA GLU A 21 16.75 0.61 2.97
C GLU A 21 16.71 -0.36 4.16
N GLY A 22 15.86 -1.38 4.10
CA GLY A 22 15.72 -2.40 5.13
C GLY A 22 14.51 -2.20 6.04
N HIS A 23 14.30 -3.19 6.91
CA HIS A 23 12.98 -3.47 7.46
C HIS A 23 12.84 -3.10 8.95
N THR A 24 11.99 -2.11 9.27
CA THR A 24 11.34 -1.96 10.58
C THR A 24 10.20 -2.98 10.74
N SER A 25 9.59 -3.07 11.92
CA SER A 25 8.41 -3.94 12.11
C SER A 25 7.24 -3.49 11.23
N ASP A 26 6.97 -2.19 11.21
CA ASP A 26 5.86 -1.59 10.45
C ASP A 26 6.04 -1.79 8.95
N ARG A 27 7.25 -1.54 8.40
CA ARG A 27 7.57 -1.82 6.99
C ARG A 27 7.34 -3.29 6.61
N ARG A 28 7.63 -4.26 7.50
CA ARG A 28 7.34 -5.68 7.23
C ARG A 28 5.85 -5.98 7.21
N VAL A 29 5.09 -5.36 8.11
CA VAL A 29 3.63 -5.49 8.15
C VAL A 29 3.03 -4.93 6.86
N ALA A 30 3.41 -3.71 6.48
CA ALA A 30 2.98 -3.10 5.23
C ALA A 30 3.35 -3.95 4.02
N GLN A 31 4.62 -4.37 3.86
CA GLN A 31 5.05 -5.20 2.73
C GLN A 31 4.26 -6.51 2.63
N ARG A 32 4.01 -7.18 3.76
CA ARG A 32 3.21 -8.42 3.78
C ARG A 32 1.78 -8.15 3.32
N ASN A 33 1.16 -7.08 3.81
CA ASN A 33 -0.22 -6.76 3.48
C ASN A 33 -0.37 -6.25 2.04
N LEU A 34 0.58 -5.47 1.51
CA LEU A 34 0.64 -5.12 0.08
C LEU A 34 0.72 -6.37 -0.80
N ALA A 35 1.47 -7.40 -0.40
CA ALA A 35 1.50 -8.67 -1.11
C ALA A 35 0.18 -9.44 -1.05
N LEU A 36 -0.62 -9.29 0.02
CA LEU A 36 -1.97 -9.86 0.10
C LEU A 36 -2.94 -9.08 -0.80
N ILE A 37 -2.85 -7.76 -0.83
CA ILE A 37 -3.60 -6.89 -1.73
C ILE A 37 -3.29 -7.27 -3.19
N ALA A 38 -2.01 -7.44 -3.55
CA ALA A 38 -1.58 -7.85 -4.89
C ALA A 38 -2.27 -9.15 -5.37
N GLN A 39 -2.44 -10.12 -4.46
CA GLN A 39 -3.05 -11.41 -4.76
C GLN A 39 -4.56 -11.30 -5.03
N ASN A 40 -5.22 -10.29 -4.45
CA ASN A 40 -6.66 -10.10 -4.54
C ASN A 40 -7.04 -9.10 -5.66
N ASP A 41 -6.34 -7.97 -5.74
CA ASP A 41 -6.60 -6.88 -6.68
C ASP A 41 -5.30 -6.15 -7.03
N GLY A 42 -4.68 -6.56 -8.14
CA GLY A 42 -3.45 -5.95 -8.64
C GLY A 42 -3.63 -4.51 -9.15
N ALA A 43 -4.81 -4.17 -9.70
CA ALA A 43 -5.09 -2.83 -10.21
C ALA A 43 -5.26 -1.83 -9.07
N PHE A 44 -5.92 -2.24 -7.98
CA PHE A 44 -5.96 -1.44 -6.76
C PHE A 44 -4.56 -1.22 -6.19
N LEU A 45 -3.72 -2.27 -6.14
CA LEU A 45 -2.35 -2.12 -5.67
C LEU A 45 -1.55 -1.13 -6.52
N GLU A 46 -1.71 -1.14 -7.85
CA GLU A 46 -1.07 -0.13 -8.71
C GLU A 46 -1.45 1.30 -8.30
N GLY A 47 -2.74 1.57 -8.08
CA GLY A 47 -3.19 2.88 -7.59
C GLY A 47 -2.65 3.23 -6.21
N LEU A 48 -2.61 2.24 -5.31
CA LEU A 48 -2.09 2.42 -3.95
C LEU A 48 -0.60 2.75 -3.93
N LEU A 49 0.21 2.13 -4.79
CA LEU A 49 1.66 2.38 -4.90
C LEU A 49 1.99 3.76 -5.52
N GLU A 50 1.01 4.46 -6.08
CA GLU A 50 1.18 5.83 -6.57
C GLU A 50 0.91 6.88 -5.48
N LEU A 51 0.39 6.49 -4.31
CA LEU A 51 0.10 7.43 -3.24
C LEU A 51 1.39 7.92 -2.56
N PRO A 52 1.53 9.24 -2.29
CA PRO A 52 2.74 9.81 -1.70
C PRO A 52 3.20 9.10 -0.43
N TRP A 53 2.28 8.87 0.50
CA TRP A 53 2.51 8.21 1.80
C TRP A 53 2.86 6.71 1.71
N VAL A 54 2.66 6.09 0.55
CA VAL A 54 3.16 4.72 0.29
C VAL A 54 4.58 4.77 -0.29
N ARG A 55 4.94 5.86 -0.96
CA ARG A 55 6.18 5.98 -1.75
C ARG A 55 7.36 6.51 -0.96
N ASP A 56 7.14 7.30 0.08
CA ASP A 56 8.20 7.94 0.84
C ASP A 56 8.77 7.01 1.93
N ASP A 57 7.98 6.67 2.95
CA ASP A 57 8.28 5.70 4.00
C ASP A 57 6.98 5.05 4.50
N ILE A 58 7.06 4.18 5.51
CA ILE A 58 5.91 3.62 6.20
C ILE A 58 6.06 3.86 7.70
N SER A 59 5.19 4.72 8.21
CA SER A 59 4.90 4.91 9.63
C SER A 59 4.05 3.76 10.20
N SER A 60 3.87 3.76 11.52
CA SER A 60 3.04 2.76 12.19
C SER A 60 1.56 2.90 11.81
N ASP A 61 1.06 4.13 11.70
CA ASP A 61 -0.34 4.39 11.32
C ASP A 61 -0.62 3.92 9.88
N GLU A 62 0.29 4.18 8.94
CA GLU A 62 0.15 3.73 7.55
C GLU A 62 0.24 2.20 7.44
N ALA A 63 1.09 1.55 8.24
CA ALA A 63 1.14 0.09 8.29
C ALA A 63 -0.18 -0.52 8.80
N VAL A 64 -0.81 0.12 9.80
CA VAL A 64 -2.15 -0.26 10.29
C VAL A 64 -3.21 -0.02 9.22
N ALA A 65 -3.20 1.14 8.55
CA ALA A 65 -4.14 1.44 7.47
C ALA A 65 -4.04 0.40 6.32
N ILE A 66 -2.82 0.04 5.90
CA ILE A 66 -2.60 -1.01 4.89
C ILE A 66 -3.12 -2.37 5.38
N GLN A 67 -2.98 -2.68 6.66
CA GLN A 67 -3.54 -3.90 7.24
C GLN A 67 -5.07 -3.89 7.20
N GLU A 68 -5.71 -2.79 7.57
CA GLU A 68 -7.17 -2.65 7.56
C GLU A 68 -7.74 -2.74 6.14
N ILE A 69 -7.03 -2.22 5.14
CA ILE A 69 -7.41 -2.36 3.71
C ILE A 69 -7.55 -3.82 3.29
N VAL A 70 -6.70 -4.72 3.80
CA VAL A 70 -6.78 -6.17 3.50
C VAL A 70 -8.09 -6.77 4.00
N GLU A 71 -8.67 -6.20 5.06
CA GLU A 71 -9.93 -6.67 5.67
C GLU A 71 -11.18 -6.10 4.98
N LEU A 72 -11.02 -5.10 4.09
CA LEU A 72 -12.12 -4.50 3.36
C LEU A 72 -12.61 -5.38 2.22
N ARG A 73 -13.90 -5.25 1.90
CA ARG A 73 -14.46 -5.82 0.67
C ARG A 73 -13.97 -5.02 -0.53
N SER A 74 -13.74 -5.72 -1.65
CA SER A 74 -13.13 -5.13 -2.86
C SER A 74 -13.88 -3.94 -3.44
N ASP A 75 -15.21 -3.91 -3.31
CA ASP A 75 -16.06 -2.77 -3.71
C ASP A 75 -15.81 -1.51 -2.85
N THR A 76 -15.55 -1.70 -1.55
CA THR A 76 -15.17 -0.60 -0.64
C THR A 76 -13.76 -0.09 -0.93
N THR A 77 -12.84 -0.99 -1.25
CA THR A 77 -11.43 -0.68 -1.45
C THR A 77 -11.22 0.29 -2.62
N GLN A 78 -11.91 0.09 -3.74
CA GLN A 78 -11.82 1.00 -4.89
C GLN A 78 -12.31 2.43 -4.57
N SER A 79 -13.34 2.55 -3.73
CA SER A 79 -13.86 3.87 -3.32
C SER A 79 -12.83 4.67 -2.51
N LEU A 80 -11.85 4.03 -1.87
CA LEU A 80 -10.81 4.75 -1.11
C LEU A 80 -9.95 5.64 -2.03
N LEU A 81 -9.64 5.18 -3.25
CA LEU A 81 -8.88 5.96 -4.23
C LEU A 81 -9.60 7.22 -4.73
N GLU A 82 -10.89 7.39 -4.39
CA GLU A 82 -11.66 8.57 -4.72
C GLU A 82 -11.72 9.59 -3.56
N ASN A 83 -11.19 9.22 -2.38
CA ASN A 83 -11.28 10.03 -1.17
C ASN A 83 -10.03 10.88 -0.96
N ALA A 84 -10.19 12.21 -0.94
CA ALA A 84 -9.08 13.15 -0.79
C ALA A 84 -8.22 12.92 0.47
N TRP A 85 -8.83 12.55 1.60
CA TRP A 85 -8.09 12.26 2.84
C TRP A 85 -7.17 11.03 2.73
N PHE A 86 -7.56 10.06 1.88
CA PHE A 86 -6.79 8.82 1.66
C PHE A 86 -5.65 9.05 0.67
N LEU A 87 -5.83 9.97 -0.28
CA LEU A 87 -4.83 10.30 -1.31
C LEU A 87 -3.72 11.24 -0.83
N ASP A 88 -3.96 11.98 0.26
CA ASP A 88 -3.06 13.01 0.75
C ASP A 88 -1.86 12.38 1.49
N ASP A 89 -1.88 12.34 2.83
CA ASP A 89 -0.73 11.88 3.59
C ASP A 89 -1.05 10.68 4.51
N LEU A 90 -2.32 10.40 4.82
CA LEU A 90 -2.80 9.36 5.78
C LEU A 90 -2.16 9.40 7.18
N THR A 91 -1.02 10.05 7.35
CA THR A 91 -0.37 10.41 8.59
C THR A 91 -1.30 11.32 9.35
N CYS A 92 -1.52 10.96 10.61
CA CYS A 92 -2.20 11.84 11.55
C CYS A 92 -1.46 13.18 11.57
N HIS A 93 -2.06 14.23 11.01
CA HIS A 93 -1.79 15.57 11.47
C HIS A 93 -2.16 15.58 12.96
N LEU A 94 -1.16 15.45 13.82
CA LEU A 94 -1.28 15.78 15.23
C LEU A 94 -1.75 17.24 15.28
N PHE A 95 -3.07 17.44 15.43
CA PHE A 95 -3.63 18.73 15.77
C PHE A 95 -3.00 19.14 17.10
N TYR A 96 -2.11 20.15 17.03
CA TYR A 96 -1.46 20.78 18.16
C TYR A 96 -2.44 21.68 18.93
#